data_AF-A0A847ZC14-F1
#
_entry.id   AF-A0A847ZC14-F1
#
_cell.length_a   1.000
_cell.length_b   1.000
_cell.length_c   1.000
_cell.angle_alpha   90.00
_cell.angle_beta   90.00
_cell.angle_gamma   90.00
#
_symmetry.space_group_name_H-M   'P 1'
#
loop_
_entity.id
_entity.type
_entity.pdbx_description
1 polymer ?
#
loop_
_entity_poly.entity_id
_entity_poly.type
_entity_poly.pdbx_seq_one_letter_code
_entity_poly.pdbx_strand_id
1 'polypeptide(L)'
;MFKNRIRCLGILLTRRCNLNCMYCYTDKGNDPSDILTLAEWKDVLTQARDMGCHWLSIAGSGEPMMDDRVIPLLEYARTLGLSCNLVTNGSFIDPENAAWFWK
;
A
#
# COMPACT_ATOMS: atom_id res chain seq x y z
N MET A 1 0.68 -20.94 22.27
CA MET A 1 1.15 -21.42 20.95
C MET A 1 1.01 -20.31 19.92
N PHE A 2 2.10 -19.58 19.63
CA PHE A 2 2.15 -18.68 18.47
C PHE A 2 2.25 -19.56 17.22
N LYS A 3 1.15 -19.76 16.49
CA LYS A 3 1.23 -20.37 15.15
C LYS A 3 2.04 -19.42 14.26
N ASN A 4 3.09 -19.91 13.59
CA ASN A 4 3.91 -19.15 12.63
C ASN A 4 3.02 -18.58 11.51
N ARG A 5 2.49 -17.37 11.71
CA ARG A 5 1.61 -16.68 10.77
C ARG A 5 2.08 -15.26 10.60
N ILE A 6 2.12 -14.80 9.36
CA ILE A 6 2.37 -13.39 9.05
C ILE A 6 1.18 -12.61 9.61
N ARG A 7 1.40 -11.63 10.48
CA ARG A 7 0.30 -10.82 11.04
C ARG A 7 0.03 -9.56 10.23
N CYS A 8 1.10 -8.98 9.69
CA CYS A 8 1.11 -7.73 8.97
C CYS A 8 2.03 -7.87 7.75
N LEU A 9 1.56 -7.38 6.61
CA LEU A 9 2.35 -7.22 5.40
C LEU A 9 2.52 -5.72 5.14
N GLY A 10 3.77 -5.24 5.12
CA GLY A 10 4.12 -3.90 4.66
C GLY A 10 4.55 -3.95 3.20
N ILE A 11 3.96 -3.11 2.35
CA ILE A 11 4.33 -3.01 0.93
C ILE A 11 4.74 -1.59 0.56
N LEU A 12 5.61 -1.50 -0.45
CA LEU A 12 6.07 -0.25 -1.06
C LEU A 12 5.54 -0.23 -2.50
N LEU A 13 4.48 0.54 -2.75
CA LEU A 13 3.78 0.49 -4.03
C LEU A 13 4.50 1.25 -5.15
N THR A 14 5.19 2.33 -4.80
CA THR A 14 5.92 3.19 -5.74
C THR A 14 7.07 3.88 -5.02
N ARG A 15 8.12 4.23 -5.78
CA ARG A 15 9.23 5.10 -5.37
C ARG A 15 8.99 6.58 -5.65
N ARG A 16 7.98 6.90 -6.45
CA ARG A 16 7.69 8.26 -6.90
C ARG A 16 7.07 9.06 -5.76
N CYS A 17 7.54 10.29 -5.56
CA CYS A 17 6.98 11.23 -4.59
C CYS A 17 7.10 12.67 -5.09
N ASN A 18 6.04 13.45 -4.88
CA ASN A 18 5.95 14.87 -5.22
C ASN A 18 6.70 15.77 -4.23
N LEU A 19 7.06 15.29 -3.04
CA LEU A 19 7.81 16.04 -2.03
C LEU A 19 9.27 15.61 -1.96
N ASN A 20 10.14 16.41 -1.32
CA ASN A 20 11.56 16.12 -1.12
C ASN A 20 11.99 16.41 0.33
N CYS A 21 11.42 15.68 1.29
CA CYS A 21 11.58 15.95 2.71
C CYS A 21 13.05 15.74 3.16
N MET A 22 13.60 16.67 3.93
CA MET A 22 14.99 16.59 4.44
C MET A 22 15.25 15.40 5.39
N TYR A 23 14.18 14.82 5.95
CA TYR A 23 14.21 13.68 6.87
C TYR A 23 13.68 12.39 6.23
N CYS A 24 13.52 12.36 4.89
CA CYS A 24 13.02 11.18 4.20
C CYS A 24 13.99 10.00 4.39
N TYR A 25 13.55 8.96 5.08
CA TYR A 25 14.36 7.75 5.31
C TYR A 25 14.35 6.82 4.09
N THR A 26 13.46 7.08 3.12
CA THR A 26 13.34 6.33 1.88
C THR A 26 13.91 7.13 0.73
N ASP A 27 14.79 6.54 -0.06
CA ASP A 27 15.35 7.19 -1.24
C ASP A 27 14.29 7.24 -2.35
N LYS A 28 13.57 8.36 -2.43
CA LYS A 28 12.56 8.57 -3.47
C LYS A 28 13.22 8.58 -4.84
N GLY A 29 12.51 8.13 -5.86
CA GLY A 29 13.07 8.06 -7.20
C GLY A 29 12.06 7.58 -8.21
N ASN A 30 12.58 7.07 -9.32
CA ASN A 30 11.75 6.38 -10.28
C ASN A 30 11.42 4.97 -9.79
N ASP A 31 10.25 4.50 -10.19
CA ASP A 31 9.89 3.10 -10.05
C ASP A 31 10.92 2.25 -10.81
N PRO A 32 11.38 1.13 -10.24
CA PRO A 32 12.28 0.23 -10.95
C PRO A 32 11.52 -0.48 -12.07
N SER A 33 12.25 -0.99 -13.06
CA SER A 33 11.65 -1.65 -14.23
C SER A 33 10.88 -2.93 -13.89
N ASP A 34 11.18 -3.54 -12.75
CA ASP A 34 10.59 -4.77 -12.23
C ASP A 34 9.48 -4.51 -11.18
N ILE A 35 8.91 -3.31 -11.17
CA ILE A 35 7.79 -3.00 -10.28
C ILE A 35 6.58 -3.89 -10.56
N LEU A 36 6.00 -4.47 -9.50
CA LEU A 36 4.89 -5.40 -9.64
C LEU A 36 3.65 -4.72 -10.22
N THR A 37 3.01 -5.38 -11.19
CA THR A 37 1.71 -5.01 -11.73
C THR A 37 0.60 -5.13 -10.66
N LEU A 38 -0.57 -4.56 -10.94
CA LEU A 38 -1.72 -4.71 -10.04
C LEU A 38 -2.12 -6.19 -9.86
N ALA A 39 -2.02 -7.01 -10.91
CA ALA A 39 -2.36 -8.43 -10.84
C ALA A 39 -1.40 -9.19 -9.92
N GLU A 40 -0.10 -8.93 -10.03
CA GLU A 40 0.92 -9.53 -9.16
C GLU A 40 0.75 -9.09 -7.70
N TRP A 41 0.43 -7.81 -7.45
CA TRP A 41 0.14 -7.36 -6.09
C TRP A 41 -1.08 -8.07 -5.50
N LYS A 42 -2.15 -8.29 -6.28
CA LYS A 42 -3.32 -9.05 -5.81
C LYS A 42 -2.96 -10.49 -5.47
N ASP A 43 -2.11 -11.12 -6.28
CA ASP A 43 -1.59 -12.46 -5.97
C ASP A 43 -0.78 -12.48 -4.67
N VAL A 44 0.13 -11.51 -4.46
CA VAL A 44 0.88 -11.34 -3.21
C VAL A 44 -0.06 -11.19 -2.00
N LEU A 45 -1.12 -10.38 -2.11
CA LEU A 45 -2.09 -10.21 -1.02
C LEU A 45 -2.86 -11.50 -0.71
N THR A 46 -3.16 -12.31 -1.73
CA THR A 46 -3.81 -13.62 -1.56
C THR A 46 -2.89 -14.57 -0.80
N GLN A 47 -1.64 -14.70 -1.24
CA GLN A 47 -0.65 -15.53 -0.58
C GLN A 47 -0.41 -15.09 0.87
N ALA A 48 -0.32 -13.78 1.12
CA ALA A 48 -0.18 -13.26 2.48
C ALA A 48 -1.38 -13.60 3.35
N ARG A 49 -2.61 -13.50 2.81
CA ARG A 49 -3.83 -13.88 3.50
C ARG A 49 -3.83 -15.37 3.87
N ASP A 50 -3.43 -16.24 2.95
CA ASP A 50 -3.33 -17.69 3.17
C ASP A 50 -2.29 -18.04 4.25
N MET A 51 -1.23 -17.24 4.35
CA MET A 51 -0.23 -17.32 5.43
C MET A 51 -0.71 -16.75 6.78
N GLY A 52 -1.95 -16.27 6.85
CA GLY A 52 -2.59 -15.77 8.05
C GLY A 52 -2.49 -14.26 8.26
N CYS A 53 -2.13 -13.49 7.22
CA CYS A 53 -2.11 -12.03 7.30
C CYS A 53 -3.53 -11.49 7.54
N HIS A 54 -3.60 -10.46 8.38
CA HIS A 54 -4.84 -9.74 8.69
C HIS A 54 -4.69 -8.22 8.54
N TRP A 55 -3.46 -7.72 8.39
CA TRP A 55 -3.17 -6.30 8.29
C TRP A 55 -2.28 -6.00 7.09
N LEU A 56 -2.73 -5.12 6.20
CA LEU A 56 -1.94 -4.56 5.11
C LEU A 56 -1.53 -3.13 5.45
N SER A 57 -0.24 -2.84 5.35
CA SER A 57 0.30 -1.49 5.45
C SER A 57 0.90 -1.06 4.13
N ILE A 58 0.35 -0.02 3.51
CA ILE A 58 0.96 0.60 2.33
C ILE A 58 1.78 1.78 2.82
N ALA A 59 3.10 1.57 2.88
CA ALA A 59 4.05 2.52 3.44
C ALA A 59 4.75 3.34 2.35
N GLY A 60 5.08 4.59 2.69
CA GLY A 60 5.67 5.57 1.78
C GLY A 60 7.18 5.40 1.62
N SER A 61 7.61 4.50 0.74
CA SER A 61 8.87 4.69 0.00
C SER A 61 8.65 5.60 -1.21
N GLY A 62 7.74 6.56 -1.10
CA GLY A 62 7.10 7.29 -2.19
C GLY A 62 5.81 7.93 -1.66
N GLU A 63 5.00 8.53 -2.53
CA GLU A 63 3.62 8.92 -2.22
C GLU A 63 2.65 7.93 -2.90
N PRO A 64 2.02 7.00 -2.15
CA PRO A 64 1.12 6.00 -2.72
C PRO A 64 -0.04 6.60 -3.52
N MET A 65 -0.53 7.79 -3.14
CA MET A 65 -1.64 8.45 -3.86
C MET A 65 -1.23 8.97 -5.26
N MET A 66 0.05 8.93 -5.63
CA MET A 66 0.52 9.18 -7.01
C MET A 66 0.42 7.94 -7.91
N ASP A 67 0.00 6.81 -7.36
CA ASP A 67 -0.07 5.53 -8.06
C ASP A 67 -1.52 5.07 -8.22
N ASP A 68 -1.97 5.00 -9.47
CA ASP A 68 -3.35 4.64 -9.81
C ASP A 68 -3.76 3.23 -9.32
N ARG A 69 -2.79 2.38 -8.96
CA ARG A 69 -3.04 1.04 -8.41
C ARG A 69 -3.46 1.05 -6.95
N VAL A 70 -3.26 2.15 -6.20
CA VAL A 70 -3.45 2.18 -4.74
C VAL A 70 -4.88 1.87 -4.33
N ILE A 71 -5.86 2.53 -4.96
CA ILE A 71 -7.29 2.35 -4.65
C ILE A 71 -7.76 0.94 -5.04
N PRO A 72 -7.55 0.45 -6.29
CA PRO A 72 -7.90 -0.92 -6.65
C PRO A 72 -7.26 -2.01 -5.77
N LEU A 73 -6.05 -1.75 -5.26
CA LEU A 73 -5.36 -2.68 -4.38
C LEU A 73 -5.97 -2.70 -2.97
N LEU A 74 -6.32 -1.54 -2.42
CA LEU A 74 -7.02 -1.43 -1.13
C LEU A 74 -8.42 -2.05 -1.21
N GLU A 75 -9.15 -1.86 -2.30
CA GLU A 75 -10.45 -2.52 -2.52
C GLU A 75 -10.30 -4.04 -2.52
N TYR A 76 -9.29 -4.56 -3.21
CA TYR A 76 -9.01 -6.00 -3.22
C TYR A 76 -8.58 -6.52 -1.84
N ALA A 77 -7.76 -5.77 -1.10
CA ALA A 77 -7.40 -6.14 0.26
C ALA A 77 -8.65 -6.24 1.17
N ARG A 78 -9.63 -5.35 0.99
CA ARG A 78 -10.92 -5.41 1.70
C ARG A 78 -11.72 -6.66 1.35
N THR A 79 -11.72 -7.11 0.09
CA THR A 79 -12.42 -8.36 -0.30
C THR A 79 -11.79 -9.62 0.33
N LEU A 80 -10.48 -9.59 0.62
CA LEU A 80 -9.78 -10.64 1.37
C LEU A 80 -10.00 -10.58 2.89
N GLY A 81 -10.69 -9.55 3.38
CA GLY A 81 -10.90 -9.31 4.81
C GLY A 81 -9.67 -8.78 5.55
N LEU A 82 -8.74 -8.13 4.84
CA LEU A 82 -7.59 -7.47 5.46
C LEU A 82 -7.99 -6.09 5.99
N SER A 83 -7.57 -5.78 7.22
CA SER A 83 -7.54 -4.39 7.69
C SER A 83 -6.39 -3.67 7.00
N CYS A 84 -6.60 -2.42 6.59
CA CYS A 84 -5.63 -1.67 5.80
C CYS A 84 -5.29 -0.34 6.46
N ASN A 85 -4.03 0.07 6.36
CA ASN A 85 -3.65 1.48 6.55
C ASN A 85 -2.83 1.98 5.37
N LEU A 86 -3.07 3.24 5.00
CA LEU A 86 -2.33 3.97 3.99
C LEU A 86 -1.52 5.07 4.68
N VAL A 87 -0.23 5.13 4.41
CA VAL A 87 0.64 6.24 4.84
C VAL A 87 0.81 7.18 3.66
N THR A 88 0.29 8.40 3.79
CA THR A 88 0.34 9.44 2.76
C THR A 88 0.84 10.76 3.35
N ASN A 89 1.48 11.60 2.53
CA ASN A 89 1.81 12.98 2.87
C ASN A 89 0.58 13.92 2.85
N GLY A 90 -0.57 13.43 2.37
CA GLY A 90 -1.84 14.14 2.39
C GLY A 90 -2.06 15.13 1.24
N SER A 91 -1.08 15.37 0.37
CA SER A 91 -1.19 16.39 -0.69
C SER A 91 -2.20 16.04 -1.79
N PHE A 92 -2.57 14.77 -1.89
CA PHE A 92 -3.58 14.26 -2.84
C PHE A 92 -4.93 13.99 -2.18
N ILE A 93 -5.13 14.36 -0.91
CA ILE A 93 -6.42 14.20 -0.25
C ILE A 93 -7.34 15.35 -0.64
N ASP A 94 -8.51 15.00 -1.13
CA ASP A 94 -9.57 15.93 -1.51
C ASP A 94 -10.91 15.45 -0.93
N PRO A 95 -12.00 16.26 -0.99
CA PRO A 95 -13.29 15.86 -0.44
C PRO A 95 -13.88 14.58 -1.06
N GLU A 96 -13.57 14.26 -2.32
CA GLU A 96 -14.11 13.10 -3.03
C GLU A 96 -13.45 11.81 -2.54
N ASN A 97 -12.11 11.77 -2.51
CA ASN A 97 -11.38 10.60 -2.04
C ASN A 97 -11.42 10.44 -0.52
N ALA A 98 -11.51 11.52 0.25
CA ALA A 98 -11.70 11.46 1.70
C ALA A 98 -12.99 10.73 2.07
N ALA A 99 -14.08 10.98 1.32
CA ALA A 99 -15.33 10.26 1.51
C ALA A 99 -15.21 8.77 1.17
N TRP A 100 -14.34 8.38 0.24
CA TRP A 100 -14.04 6.97 -0.04
C TRP A 100 -13.30 6.28 1.12
N PHE A 101 -12.31 6.95 1.73
CA PHE A 101 -11.56 6.40 2.88
C PHE A 101 -12.42 6.15 4.12
N TRP A 102 -13.54 6.86 4.27
CA TRP A 102 -14.41 6.77 5.44
C TRP A 102 -15.57 5.77 5.29
N LYS A 103 -15.67 5.09 4.14
CA LYS A 103 -16.60 3.97 3.90
C LYS A 103 -16.02 2.67 4.42
#